data_AF-A0AAX0QX38-F1
#
_entry.id   AF-A0AAX0QX38-F1
#
_cell.length_a   1.000
_cell.length_b   1.000
_cell.length_c   1.000
_cell.angle_alpha   90.00
_cell.angle_beta   90.00
_cell.angle_gamma   90.00
#
_symmetry.space_group_name_H-M   'P 1'
#
loop_
_entity.id
_entity.type
_entity.pdbx_description
1 polymer ?
#
loop_
_entity_poly.entity_id
_entity_poly.type
_entity_poly.pdbx_seq_one_letter_code
_entity_poly.pdbx_strand_id
1 'polypeptide(L)'
;MSFFKRLKDKFAKPDKEQQLEQDLQQDAVKHQEPERTQHAAPSETVHQDNDLTSVEDEFDDGLMSIEEFEELESQKIGAKFREGLEKSRENFQNQLNNLLAHYRKVDEDFFEALEEMLIQADVGFNTVMELVDELRMEAKRRNITETEDLREAIVEKIVEIYQQDDDKSEEMNIEDGRLNVILMVGVNGVGKTTTIGKLAHRYQAQGKKVMLAAGDTFRAGAIEQLEVWGQRVGVDVIRQGEGSDPAAVMYDAINAAKNKGVDILICDTAGRLQNKQNLMNELEKVKRVISRSVPDAPHEVLLALDATTGQNALAQAKAFKEVTDVTGIVLTKLDGTAKGGIVLAIRNELHIPVKYVGLGEKLDDLQPFNAESYVYGLFADMIEQNVPEAEENQPENEG
;
A
#
# COMPACT_ATOMS: atom_id res chain seq x y z
N MET A 1 -13.78 -18.22 15.81
CA MET A 1 -12.86 -17.14 16.21
C MET A 1 -13.53 -15.84 15.77
N SER A 2 -13.63 -14.82 16.63
CA SER A 2 -14.21 -13.51 16.23
C SER A 2 -13.37 -12.90 15.11
N PHE A 3 -13.99 -12.11 14.23
CA PHE A 3 -13.31 -11.45 13.12
C PHE A 3 -12.21 -10.50 13.64
N PHE A 4 -12.48 -9.77 14.72
CA PHE A 4 -11.48 -8.92 15.37
C PHE A 4 -10.29 -9.72 15.90
N LYS A 5 -10.55 -10.87 16.55
CA LYS A 5 -9.48 -11.73 17.02
C LYS A 5 -8.58 -12.18 15.88
N ARG A 6 -9.15 -12.60 14.75
CA ARG A 6 -8.40 -13.00 13.56
C ARG A 6 -7.52 -11.88 12.99
N LEU A 7 -8.04 -10.64 12.93
CA LEU A 7 -7.25 -9.49 12.45
C LEU A 7 -6.15 -9.11 13.44
N LYS A 8 -6.42 -9.13 14.75
CA LYS A 8 -5.43 -8.88 15.79
C LYS A 8 -4.29 -9.89 15.71
N ASP A 9 -4.61 -11.18 15.71
CA ASP A 9 -3.63 -12.26 15.66
C ASP A 9 -2.76 -12.17 14.39
N LYS A 10 -3.33 -11.72 13.25
CA LYS A 10 -2.60 -11.63 11.97
C LYS A 10 -1.71 -10.39 11.81
N PHE A 11 -2.12 -9.24 12.36
CA PHE A 11 -1.50 -7.94 12.02
C PHE A 11 -0.91 -7.18 13.22
N ALA A 12 -1.28 -7.53 14.45
CA ALA A 12 -0.68 -6.91 15.63
C ALA A 12 0.69 -7.56 15.92
N LYS A 13 1.70 -6.74 16.22
CA LYS A 13 2.98 -7.25 16.72
C LYS A 13 2.77 -7.85 18.13
N PRO A 14 3.39 -8.99 18.47
CA PRO A 14 3.39 -9.47 19.85
C PRO A 14 4.13 -8.47 20.75
N ASP A 15 3.60 -8.20 21.96
CA ASP A 15 4.13 -7.21 22.91
C ASP A 15 5.61 -7.42 23.27
N LYS A 16 6.12 -8.66 23.16
CA LYS A 16 7.52 -9.02 23.43
C LYS A 16 8.51 -8.37 22.45
N GLU A 17 8.14 -8.16 21.19
CA GLU A 17 9.05 -7.51 20.21
C GLU A 17 9.05 -5.99 20.33
N GLN A 18 7.96 -5.38 20.82
CA GLN A 18 7.92 -3.94 21.11
C GLN A 18 8.89 -3.56 22.23
N GLN A 19 9.06 -4.43 23.24
CA GLN A 19 10.07 -4.26 24.29
C GLN A 19 11.50 -4.45 23.77
N LEU A 20 11.76 -5.47 22.94
CA LEU A 20 13.10 -5.68 22.37
C LEU A 20 13.54 -4.53 21.43
N GLU A 21 12.65 -4.01 20.58
CA GLU A 21 12.96 -2.85 19.72
C GLU A 21 13.18 -1.57 20.54
N GLN A 22 12.42 -1.36 21.62
CA GLN A 22 12.60 -0.23 22.53
C GLN A 22 13.91 -0.31 23.31
N ASP A 23 14.30 -1.50 23.76
CA ASP A 23 15.54 -1.73 24.49
C ASP A 23 16.77 -1.56 23.57
N LEU A 24 16.72 -2.08 22.34
CA LEU A 24 17.78 -1.91 21.33
C LEU A 24 17.96 -0.45 20.90
N GLN A 25 16.87 0.33 20.81
CA GLN A 25 16.94 1.77 20.51
C GLN A 25 17.47 2.59 21.69
N GLN A 26 17.19 2.19 22.94
CA GLN A 26 17.74 2.84 24.13
C GLN A 26 19.25 2.59 24.29
N ASP A 27 19.73 1.39 23.93
CA ASP A 27 21.16 1.08 23.98
C ASP A 27 21.96 1.78 22.88
N ALA A 28 21.38 1.96 21.68
CA ALA A 28 22.01 2.72 20.59
C ALA A 28 22.19 4.22 20.93
N VAL A 29 21.34 4.80 21.80
CA VAL A 29 21.42 6.20 22.23
C VAL A 29 22.41 6.40 23.38
N LYS A 30 22.71 5.36 24.18
CA LYS A 30 23.67 5.43 25.30
C LYS A 30 25.15 5.32 24.90
N HIS A 31 25.47 5.01 23.65
CA HIS A 31 26.86 4.84 23.17
C HIS A 31 27.25 5.83 22.06
N GLN A 32 27.01 7.12 22.29
CA GLN A 32 27.70 8.19 21.55
C GLN A 32 28.30 9.23 22.49
N GLU A 33 29.53 8.96 22.97
CA GLU A 33 30.48 10.02 23.35
C GLU A 33 31.61 10.09 22.30
N PRO A 34 32.11 11.27 21.93
CA PRO A 34 33.22 11.39 21.00
C PRO A 34 34.54 11.57 21.77
N GLU A 35 35.45 10.60 21.70
CA GLU A 35 36.86 10.83 22.03
C GLU A 35 37.72 11.09 20.78
N ARG A 36 38.65 12.02 20.98
CA ARG A 36 39.42 12.76 19.97
C ARG A 36 40.85 12.21 19.95
N THR A 37 41.30 11.81 18.75
CA THR A 37 42.67 11.64 18.22
C THR A 37 43.90 11.69 19.15
N GLN A 38 44.82 10.71 19.01
CA GLN A 38 46.23 10.92 18.58
C GLN A 38 47.04 9.61 18.33
N HIS A 39 48.13 9.79 17.56
CA HIS A 39 49.04 8.85 16.86
C HIS A 39 49.75 7.72 17.65
N ALA A 40 50.06 6.60 16.96
CA ALA A 40 51.40 6.20 16.45
C ALA A 40 51.55 4.66 16.30
N ALA A 41 52.23 4.20 15.24
CA ALA A 41 52.59 2.80 14.95
C ALA A 41 54.08 2.53 15.29
N PRO A 42 54.67 1.35 15.02
CA PRO A 42 54.23 -0.05 15.17
C PRO A 42 55.27 -0.89 15.97
N SER A 43 54.97 -2.14 16.37
CA SER A 43 55.99 -3.16 16.68
C SER A 43 55.43 -4.60 16.59
N GLU A 44 56.18 -5.45 15.90
CA GLU A 44 56.01 -6.89 15.70
C GLU A 44 56.27 -7.69 16.99
N THR A 45 55.60 -8.84 17.21
CA THR A 45 56.24 -10.16 17.36
C THR A 45 55.24 -11.32 17.49
N VAL A 46 55.74 -12.49 17.07
CA VAL A 46 55.15 -13.82 16.81
C VAL A 46 54.96 -14.64 18.10
N HIS A 47 53.98 -15.57 18.13
CA HIS A 47 54.02 -16.97 18.67
C HIS A 47 52.58 -17.58 18.63
N GLN A 48 52.27 -18.58 17.77
CA GLN A 48 52.14 -20.05 18.02
C GLN A 48 52.00 -20.47 19.51
N ASP A 49 51.12 -21.38 19.97
CA ASP A 49 50.51 -22.59 19.39
C ASP A 49 49.27 -23.04 20.21
N ASN A 50 48.39 -23.86 19.58
CA ASN A 50 47.52 -24.93 20.12
C ASN A 50 46.66 -24.71 21.39
N ASP A 51 45.33 -24.83 21.23
CA ASP A 51 44.67 -26.05 21.70
C ASP A 51 43.37 -26.34 20.92
N LEU A 52 43.31 -27.55 20.38
CA LEU A 52 42.14 -28.18 19.77
C LEU A 52 41.38 -28.89 20.89
N THR A 53 40.27 -28.31 21.33
CA THR A 53 39.22 -29.07 22.00
C THR A 53 37.94 -28.96 21.19
N SER A 54 37.62 -30.08 20.57
CA SER A 54 36.33 -30.48 20.02
C SER A 54 35.16 -29.98 20.88
N VAL A 55 34.35 -29.10 20.30
CA VAL A 55 32.94 -28.98 20.67
C VAL A 55 32.20 -29.42 19.42
N GLU A 56 31.56 -30.57 19.56
CA GLU A 56 30.66 -31.15 18.58
C GLU A 56 29.52 -30.17 18.29
N ASP A 57 29.18 -30.11 17.01
CA ASP A 57 28.08 -29.44 16.36
C ASP A 57 26.83 -29.18 17.23
N GLU A 58 26.62 -27.91 17.59
CA GLU A 58 25.28 -27.32 17.73
C GLU A 58 25.22 -26.13 16.76
N PHE A 59 25.07 -26.45 15.47
CA PHE A 59 24.48 -25.51 14.53
C PHE A 59 22.98 -25.47 14.81
N ASP A 60 22.59 -24.62 15.76
CA ASP A 60 21.23 -24.10 15.84
C ASP A 60 21.03 -23.16 14.64
N ASP A 61 20.69 -23.76 13.49
CA ASP A 61 20.27 -23.02 12.31
C ASP A 61 18.96 -22.30 12.68
N GLY A 62 19.08 -21.03 13.11
CA GLY A 62 17.99 -20.08 13.34
C GLY A 62 17.21 -19.71 12.07
N LEU A 63 16.80 -20.73 11.31
CA LEU A 63 15.93 -20.65 10.16
C LEU A 63 14.49 -20.52 10.66
N MET A 64 13.93 -19.31 10.58
CA MET A 64 12.50 -19.10 10.76
C MET A 64 11.71 -20.03 9.85
N SER A 65 10.62 -20.61 10.37
CA SER A 65 9.68 -21.37 9.56
C SER A 65 9.00 -20.45 8.53
N ILE A 66 8.45 -21.05 7.45
CA ILE A 66 7.69 -20.30 6.43
C ILE A 66 6.49 -19.59 7.08
N GLU A 67 5.84 -20.26 8.03
CA GLU A 67 4.69 -19.71 8.77
C GLU A 67 5.10 -18.48 9.61
N GLU A 68 6.20 -18.57 10.36
CA GLU A 68 6.75 -17.43 11.14
C GLU A 68 7.16 -16.26 10.24
N PHE A 69 7.74 -16.55 9.06
CA PHE A 69 8.11 -15.49 8.11
C PHE A 69 6.88 -14.77 7.53
N GLU A 70 5.84 -15.51 7.13
CA GLU A 70 4.58 -14.94 6.62
C GLU A 70 3.84 -14.11 7.67
N GLU A 71 3.88 -14.55 8.93
CA GLU A 71 3.31 -13.84 10.06
C GLU A 71 4.06 -12.52 10.31
N LEU A 72 5.39 -12.55 10.33
CA LEU A 72 6.22 -11.38 10.56
C LEU A 72 6.09 -10.34 9.43
N GLU A 73 5.98 -10.78 8.17
CA GLU A 73 5.66 -9.91 7.04
C GLU A 73 4.26 -9.31 7.14
N SER A 74 3.25 -10.11 7.53
CA SER A 74 1.89 -9.61 7.76
C SER A 74 1.87 -8.53 8.85
N GLN A 75 2.58 -8.73 9.96
CA GLN A 75 2.70 -7.76 11.04
C GLN A 75 3.42 -6.48 10.62
N LYS A 76 4.51 -6.58 9.83
CA LYS A 76 5.17 -5.40 9.25
C LYS A 76 4.25 -4.60 8.34
N ILE A 77 3.48 -5.28 7.49
CA ILE A 77 2.46 -4.66 6.63
C ILE A 77 1.41 -3.99 7.51
N GLY A 78 0.87 -4.70 8.50
CA GLY A 78 -0.08 -4.17 9.47
C GLY A 78 0.41 -2.89 10.15
N ALA A 79 1.67 -2.87 10.59
CA ALA A 79 2.30 -1.70 11.19
C ALA A 79 2.39 -0.51 10.20
N LYS A 80 2.76 -0.76 8.94
CA LYS A 80 2.79 0.27 7.90
C LYS A 80 1.41 0.87 7.62
N PHE A 81 0.37 0.04 7.53
CA PHE A 81 -1.00 0.51 7.36
C PHE A 81 -1.49 1.25 8.61
N ARG A 82 -1.15 0.79 9.82
CA ARG A 82 -1.47 1.49 11.07
C ARG A 82 -0.80 2.87 11.13
N GLU A 83 0.47 3.00 10.77
CA GLU A 83 1.19 4.28 10.71
C GLU A 83 0.59 5.19 9.62
N GLY A 84 0.49 4.68 8.39
CA GLY A 84 0.05 5.47 7.24
C GLY A 84 -1.43 5.85 7.24
N LEU A 85 -2.26 5.24 8.09
CA LEU A 85 -3.68 5.57 8.23
C LEU A 85 -4.03 6.23 9.56
N GLU A 86 -3.05 6.60 10.38
CA GLU A 86 -3.25 7.16 11.73
C GLU A 86 -4.32 8.28 11.76
N LYS A 87 -4.19 9.30 10.91
CA LYS A 87 -5.17 10.42 10.86
C LYS A 87 -6.58 9.98 10.47
N SER A 88 -6.68 9.05 9.53
CA SER A 88 -7.97 8.50 9.09
C SER A 88 -8.59 7.63 10.18
N ARG A 89 -7.77 6.80 10.85
CA ARG A 89 -8.18 5.99 12.00
C ARG A 89 -8.68 6.87 13.13
N GLU A 90 -7.90 7.85 13.58
CA GLU A 90 -8.28 8.73 14.69
C GLU A 90 -9.59 9.45 14.39
N ASN A 91 -9.74 10.05 13.21
CA ASN A 91 -10.97 10.76 12.86
C ASN A 91 -12.17 9.80 12.80
N PHE A 92 -12.04 8.70 12.07
CA PHE A 92 -13.15 7.77 11.85
C PHE A 92 -13.57 7.06 13.14
N GLN A 93 -12.60 6.58 13.93
CA GLN A 93 -12.90 5.92 15.21
C GLN A 93 -13.50 6.88 16.22
N ASN A 94 -13.03 8.13 16.30
CA ASN A 94 -13.64 9.11 17.19
C ASN A 94 -15.10 9.40 16.80
N GLN A 95 -15.38 9.55 15.50
CA GLN A 95 -16.73 9.73 15.01
C GLN A 95 -17.62 8.51 15.32
N LEU A 96 -17.12 7.30 15.05
CA LEU A 96 -17.85 6.06 15.31
C LEU A 96 -18.10 5.84 16.82
N ASN A 97 -17.10 6.06 17.67
CA ASN A 97 -17.26 5.94 19.12
C ASN A 97 -18.25 6.95 19.68
N ASN A 98 -18.23 8.20 19.18
CA ASN A 98 -19.22 9.21 19.56
C ASN A 98 -20.63 8.81 19.14
N LEU A 99 -20.79 8.25 17.93
CA LEU A 99 -22.06 7.74 17.45
C LEU A 99 -22.57 6.60 18.34
N LEU A 100 -21.73 5.58 18.59
CA LEU A 100 -22.07 4.44 19.45
C LEU A 100 -22.37 4.84 20.90
N ALA A 101 -21.73 5.89 21.41
CA ALA A 101 -22.00 6.39 22.77
C ALA A 101 -23.30 7.21 22.85
N HIS A 102 -23.69 7.89 21.77
CA HIS A 102 -24.91 8.70 21.72
C HIS A 102 -26.17 7.83 21.59
N TYR A 103 -26.09 6.75 20.81
CA TYR A 103 -27.18 5.82 20.56
C TYR A 103 -26.95 4.52 21.31
N ARG A 104 -27.87 4.15 22.21
CA ARG A 104 -27.79 2.85 22.91
C ARG A 104 -28.37 1.70 22.10
N LYS A 105 -29.38 2.00 21.28
CA LYS A 105 -30.11 1.00 20.49
C LYS A 105 -29.81 1.15 19.02
N VAL A 106 -29.87 0.02 18.32
CA VAL A 106 -29.81 -0.04 16.85
C VAL A 106 -31.21 0.17 16.28
N ASP A 107 -31.59 1.44 16.10
CA ASP A 107 -32.85 1.88 15.49
C ASP A 107 -32.61 2.72 14.22
N GLU A 108 -33.68 3.21 13.58
CA GLU A 108 -33.54 3.98 12.33
C GLU A 108 -32.78 5.30 12.53
N ASP A 109 -32.95 5.96 13.69
CA ASP A 109 -32.22 7.19 14.01
C ASP A 109 -30.71 6.93 14.09
N PHE A 110 -30.29 5.78 14.63
CA PHE A 110 -28.89 5.35 14.60
C PHE A 110 -28.38 5.15 13.17
N PHE A 111 -29.15 4.48 12.31
CA PHE A 111 -28.72 4.21 10.93
C PHE A 111 -28.64 5.49 10.09
N GLU A 112 -29.56 6.44 10.26
CA GLU A 112 -29.47 7.76 9.62
C GLU A 112 -28.20 8.51 10.04
N ALA A 113 -27.88 8.51 11.33
CA ALA A 113 -26.67 9.13 11.84
C ALA A 113 -25.39 8.41 11.37
N LEU A 114 -25.43 7.08 11.22
CA LEU A 114 -24.34 6.31 10.60
C LEU A 114 -24.13 6.68 9.13
N GLU A 115 -25.21 6.83 8.36
CA GLU A 115 -25.15 7.28 6.95
C GLU A 115 -24.46 8.64 6.84
N GLU A 116 -24.90 9.62 7.64
CA GLU A 116 -24.30 10.96 7.65
C GLU A 116 -22.81 10.92 7.99
N MET A 117 -22.42 10.12 8.99
CA MET A 117 -21.03 9.95 9.40
C MET A 117 -20.16 9.42 8.25
N LEU A 118 -20.63 8.35 7.58
CA LEU A 118 -19.87 7.72 6.49
C LEU A 118 -19.75 8.62 5.26
N ILE A 119 -20.80 9.41 4.95
CA ILE A 119 -20.74 10.41 3.88
C ILE A 119 -19.68 11.47 4.19
N GLN A 120 -19.63 11.97 5.43
CA GLN A 120 -18.60 12.93 5.86
C GLN A 120 -17.18 12.36 5.79
N ALA A 121 -17.03 11.04 5.94
CA ALA A 121 -15.76 10.33 5.80
C ALA A 121 -15.34 10.04 4.34
N ASP A 122 -16.03 10.62 3.34
CA ASP A 122 -15.78 10.44 1.90
C ASP A 122 -16.01 9.01 1.37
N VAL A 123 -16.82 8.19 2.03
CA VAL A 123 -17.17 6.81 1.58
C VAL A 123 -17.98 6.79 0.28
N GLY A 124 -18.63 7.90 -0.08
CA GLY A 124 -19.43 8.04 -1.29
C GLY A 124 -20.89 7.62 -1.09
N PHE A 125 -21.81 8.38 -1.65
CA PHE A 125 -23.25 8.24 -1.37
C PHE A 125 -23.77 6.83 -1.66
N ASN A 126 -23.48 6.28 -2.85
CA ASN A 126 -24.02 4.97 -3.24
C ASN A 126 -23.50 3.85 -2.33
N THR A 127 -22.20 3.85 -2.06
CA THR A 127 -21.57 2.86 -1.17
C THR A 127 -22.08 2.95 0.26
N VAL A 128 -22.36 4.17 0.75
CA VAL A 128 -22.97 4.34 2.09
C VAL A 128 -24.38 3.75 2.14
N MET A 129 -25.23 4.05 1.16
CA MET A 129 -26.59 3.52 1.14
C MET A 129 -26.59 1.98 1.13
N GLU A 130 -25.76 1.38 0.28
CA GLU A 130 -25.61 -0.07 0.20
C GLU A 130 -25.09 -0.67 1.51
N LEU A 131 -24.02 -0.11 2.08
CA LEU A 131 -23.44 -0.56 3.35
C LEU A 131 -24.46 -0.49 4.50
N VAL A 132 -25.21 0.61 4.62
CA VAL A 132 -26.15 0.79 5.72
C VAL A 132 -27.37 -0.12 5.55
N ASP A 133 -27.86 -0.31 4.32
CA ASP A 133 -28.94 -1.28 4.07
C ASP A 133 -28.50 -2.71 4.39
N GLU A 134 -27.28 -3.09 4.05
CA GLU A 134 -26.71 -4.38 4.46
C GLU A 134 -26.60 -4.51 5.98
N LEU A 135 -26.14 -3.46 6.67
CA LEU A 135 -26.03 -3.46 8.13
C LEU A 135 -27.41 -3.54 8.80
N ARG A 136 -28.44 -2.88 8.26
CA ARG A 136 -29.84 -3.01 8.72
C ARG A 136 -30.30 -4.46 8.64
N MET A 137 -30.03 -5.14 7.52
CA MET A 137 -30.37 -6.55 7.34
C MET A 137 -29.58 -7.45 8.29
N GLU A 138 -28.29 -7.19 8.46
CA GLU A 138 -27.42 -7.97 9.33
C GLU A 138 -27.80 -7.86 10.81
N ALA A 139 -28.08 -6.64 11.28
CA ALA A 139 -28.54 -6.39 12.64
C ALA A 139 -29.83 -7.16 12.95
N LYS A 140 -30.80 -7.13 12.02
CA LYS A 140 -32.04 -7.92 12.14
C LYS A 140 -31.77 -9.43 12.13
N ARG A 141 -30.87 -9.90 11.28
CA ARG A 141 -30.51 -11.34 11.17
C ARG A 141 -29.85 -11.87 12.43
N ARG A 142 -28.92 -11.11 13.01
CA ARG A 142 -28.17 -11.47 14.23
C ARG A 142 -28.93 -11.11 15.52
N ASN A 143 -30.09 -10.48 15.43
CA ASN A 143 -30.83 -9.90 16.57
C ASN A 143 -29.97 -8.95 17.41
N ILE A 144 -29.13 -8.14 16.74
CA ILE A 144 -28.32 -7.12 17.40
C ILE A 144 -29.24 -5.96 17.77
N THR A 145 -29.38 -5.71 19.07
CA THR A 145 -30.22 -4.61 19.59
C THR A 145 -29.40 -3.49 20.22
N GLU A 146 -28.19 -3.79 20.69
CA GLU A 146 -27.27 -2.84 21.31
C GLU A 146 -26.18 -2.41 20.31
N THR A 147 -25.80 -1.14 20.35
CA THR A 147 -24.86 -0.56 19.36
C THR A 147 -23.44 -1.11 19.49
N GLU A 148 -23.01 -1.50 20.70
CA GLU A 148 -21.69 -2.13 20.94
C GLU A 148 -21.50 -3.41 20.13
N ASP A 149 -22.55 -4.23 20.02
CA ASP A 149 -22.54 -5.50 19.28
C ASP A 149 -22.54 -5.29 17.76
N LEU A 150 -22.92 -4.10 17.28
CA LEU A 150 -22.93 -3.78 15.85
C LEU A 150 -21.54 -3.37 15.33
N ARG A 151 -20.63 -3.01 16.23
CA ARG A 151 -19.29 -2.52 15.88
C ARG A 151 -18.51 -3.51 15.02
N GLU A 152 -18.46 -4.79 15.44
CA GLU A 152 -17.78 -5.84 14.68
C GLU A 152 -18.46 -6.05 13.32
N ALA A 153 -19.80 -6.01 13.27
CA ALA A 153 -20.56 -6.14 12.03
C ALA A 153 -20.27 -4.99 11.04
N ILE A 154 -20.10 -3.75 11.51
CA ILE A 154 -19.72 -2.61 10.65
C ILE A 154 -18.37 -2.87 9.98
N VAL A 155 -17.37 -3.28 10.75
CA VAL A 155 -16.03 -3.54 10.22
C VAL A 155 -16.03 -4.76 9.29
N GLU A 156 -16.72 -5.84 9.65
CA GLU A 156 -16.93 -7.01 8.78
C GLU A 156 -17.54 -6.60 7.44
N LYS A 157 -18.60 -5.79 7.44
CA LYS A 157 -19.27 -5.34 6.21
C LYS A 157 -18.41 -4.41 5.36
N ILE A 158 -17.61 -3.55 5.98
CA ILE A 158 -16.63 -2.74 5.25
C ILE A 158 -15.61 -3.64 4.54
N VAL A 159 -15.16 -4.72 5.20
CA VAL A 159 -14.22 -5.69 4.59
C VAL A 159 -14.89 -6.46 3.47
N GLU A 160 -16.14 -6.87 3.63
CA GLU A 160 -16.90 -7.57 2.59
C GLU A 160 -17.07 -6.69 1.34
N ILE A 161 -17.49 -5.42 1.50
CA ILE A 161 -17.56 -4.45 0.38
C ILE A 161 -16.21 -4.28 -0.29
N TYR A 162 -15.12 -4.36 0.47
CA TYR A 162 -13.81 -4.49 -0.15
C TYR A 162 -13.71 -5.81 -0.89
N GLN A 163 -13.68 -6.97 -0.26
CA GLN A 163 -13.39 -8.26 -0.91
C GLN A 163 -14.34 -8.68 -2.05
N GLN A 164 -15.44 -7.97 -2.30
CA GLN A 164 -16.27 -8.18 -3.48
C GLN A 164 -15.46 -8.05 -4.78
N ASP A 165 -15.67 -9.03 -5.66
CA ASP A 165 -15.06 -9.29 -6.98
C ASP A 165 -13.57 -9.73 -7.00
N ASP A 166 -13.38 -11.02 -7.29
CA ASP A 166 -12.18 -11.75 -7.75
C ASP A 166 -10.83 -11.35 -7.10
N ASP A 167 -10.41 -12.08 -6.05
CA ASP A 167 -9.13 -11.90 -5.33
C ASP A 167 -7.90 -11.81 -6.27
N LYS A 168 -7.95 -12.46 -7.44
CA LYS A 168 -6.87 -12.42 -8.44
C LYS A 168 -6.73 -11.07 -9.14
N SER A 169 -7.73 -10.21 -9.03
CA SER A 169 -7.73 -8.89 -9.64
C SER A 169 -6.85 -7.89 -8.90
N GLU A 170 -6.44 -8.14 -7.65
CA GLU A 170 -5.58 -7.22 -6.88
C GLU A 170 -4.08 -7.38 -7.19
N GLU A 171 -3.67 -8.54 -7.72
CA GLU A 171 -2.28 -8.81 -8.09
C GLU A 171 -1.87 -8.15 -9.41
N MET A 172 -0.61 -7.75 -9.51
CA MET A 172 -0.07 -7.23 -10.76
C MET A 172 0.10 -8.36 -11.79
N ASN A 173 -0.33 -8.14 -13.03
CA ASN A 173 -0.12 -9.04 -14.16
C ASN A 173 1.35 -8.98 -14.64
N ILE A 174 2.23 -9.63 -13.86
CA ILE A 174 3.66 -9.73 -14.11
C ILE A 174 4.01 -11.22 -14.28
N GLU A 175 4.59 -11.56 -15.43
CA GLU A 175 4.99 -12.93 -15.75
C GLU A 175 6.51 -13.01 -15.95
N ASP A 176 7.12 -14.08 -15.45
CA ASP A 176 8.56 -14.32 -15.60
C ASP A 176 8.92 -14.69 -17.05
N GLY A 177 10.06 -14.18 -17.52
CA GLY A 177 10.52 -14.37 -18.89
C GLY A 177 9.78 -13.52 -19.93
N ARG A 178 8.80 -12.70 -19.53
CA ARG A 178 8.10 -11.72 -20.36
C ARG A 178 8.64 -10.32 -20.10
N LEU A 179 8.71 -9.48 -21.14
CA LEU A 179 8.84 -8.03 -20.94
C LEU A 179 7.50 -7.47 -20.47
N ASN A 180 7.36 -7.27 -19.16
CA ASN A 180 6.17 -6.70 -18.55
C ASN A 180 6.20 -5.18 -18.74
N VAL A 181 5.07 -4.59 -19.13
CA VAL A 181 4.97 -3.16 -19.47
C VAL A 181 3.86 -2.56 -18.64
N ILE A 182 4.23 -1.64 -17.75
CA ILE A 182 3.34 -0.93 -16.84
C ILE A 182 3.20 0.50 -17.34
N LEU A 183 2.00 0.93 -17.70
CA LEU A 183 1.69 2.29 -18.10
C LEU A 183 1.04 3.05 -16.94
N MET A 184 1.70 4.08 -16.44
CA MET A 184 1.17 4.92 -15.36
C MET A 184 0.38 6.09 -15.94
N VAL A 185 -0.88 6.24 -15.53
CA VAL A 185 -1.76 7.34 -15.95
C VAL A 185 -2.36 8.05 -14.74
N GLY A 186 -2.95 9.23 -14.96
CA GLY A 186 -3.54 10.05 -13.90
C GLY A 186 -3.16 11.52 -14.01
N VAL A 187 -3.79 12.38 -13.21
CA VAL A 187 -3.59 13.83 -13.34
C VAL A 187 -2.26 14.30 -12.75
N ASN A 188 -1.90 15.57 -12.95
CA ASN A 188 -0.67 16.12 -12.37
C ASN A 188 -0.79 16.23 -10.84
N GLY A 189 0.31 15.99 -10.13
CA GLY A 189 0.39 16.16 -8.68
C GLY A 189 -0.14 15.00 -7.83
N VAL A 190 -0.75 13.98 -8.44
CA VAL A 190 -1.26 12.77 -7.75
C VAL A 190 -0.18 11.76 -7.38
N GLY A 191 1.09 12.04 -7.67
CA GLY A 191 2.21 11.17 -7.27
C GLY A 191 2.66 10.13 -8.30
N LYS A 192 2.24 10.18 -9.58
CA LYS A 192 2.66 9.24 -10.64
C LYS A 192 4.17 8.94 -10.65
N THR A 193 5.00 9.96 -10.85
CA THR A 193 6.46 9.82 -10.96
C THR A 193 7.08 9.28 -9.67
N THR A 194 6.55 9.67 -8.51
CA THR A 194 6.95 9.10 -7.21
C THR A 194 6.60 7.62 -7.11
N THR A 195 5.37 7.24 -7.48
CA THR A 195 4.94 5.83 -7.53
C THR A 195 5.80 5.01 -8.48
N ILE A 196 6.17 5.54 -9.66
CA ILE A 196 7.07 4.87 -10.59
C ILE A 196 8.39 4.54 -9.93
N GLY A 197 9.00 5.51 -9.25
CA GLY A 197 10.26 5.31 -8.54
C GLY A 197 10.15 4.25 -7.43
N LYS A 198 9.07 4.27 -6.65
CA LYS A 198 8.83 3.26 -5.59
C LYS A 198 8.56 1.87 -6.16
N LEU A 199 7.78 1.75 -7.24
CA LEU A 199 7.57 0.48 -7.94
C LEU A 199 8.89 -0.07 -8.51
N ALA A 200 9.71 0.81 -9.09
CA ALA A 200 11.02 0.41 -9.59
C ALA A 200 11.91 -0.14 -8.48
N HIS A 201 11.94 0.52 -7.33
CA HIS A 201 12.66 0.05 -6.15
C HIS A 201 12.16 -1.31 -5.67
N ARG A 202 10.84 -1.46 -5.54
CA ARG A 202 10.20 -2.72 -5.11
C ARG A 202 10.58 -3.88 -6.03
N TYR A 203 10.45 -3.73 -7.34
CA TYR A 203 10.77 -4.81 -8.27
C TYR A 203 12.26 -5.08 -8.39
N GLN A 204 13.11 -4.06 -8.25
CA GLN A 204 14.56 -4.25 -8.18
C GLN A 204 14.96 -5.04 -6.92
N ALA A 205 14.34 -4.75 -5.77
CA ALA A 205 14.55 -5.50 -4.53
C ALA A 205 14.10 -6.98 -4.66
N GLN A 206 13.15 -7.26 -5.55
CA GLN A 206 12.73 -8.62 -5.94
C GLN A 206 13.66 -9.27 -7.00
N GLY A 207 14.78 -8.62 -7.33
CA GLY A 207 15.75 -9.13 -8.31
C GLY A 207 15.34 -8.96 -9.78
N LYS A 208 14.26 -8.24 -10.08
CA LYS A 208 13.84 -7.96 -11.47
C LYS A 208 14.71 -6.86 -12.08
N LYS A 209 15.03 -7.00 -13.36
CA LYS A 209 15.66 -5.95 -14.15
C LYS A 209 14.60 -4.93 -14.60
N VAL A 210 14.70 -3.72 -14.09
CA VAL A 210 13.72 -2.64 -14.33
C VAL A 210 14.30 -1.54 -15.23
N MET A 211 13.46 -0.95 -16.08
CA MET A 211 13.75 0.24 -16.88
C MET A 211 12.58 1.22 -16.81
N LEU A 212 12.86 2.52 -16.89
CA LEU A 212 11.86 3.59 -16.87
C LEU A 212 11.78 4.30 -18.22
N ALA A 213 10.59 4.78 -18.60
CA ALA A 213 10.38 5.62 -19.78
C ALA A 213 9.77 6.98 -19.41
N ALA A 214 10.45 8.07 -19.77
CA ALA A 214 10.04 9.44 -19.47
C ALA A 214 9.01 9.96 -20.49
N GLY A 215 7.76 9.50 -20.39
CA GLY A 215 6.69 9.91 -21.30
C GLY A 215 5.94 11.19 -20.96
N ASP A 216 6.14 11.82 -19.78
CA ASP A 216 5.71 13.20 -19.52
C ASP A 216 6.67 14.19 -20.21
N THR A 217 6.68 14.18 -21.54
CA THR A 217 7.62 14.97 -22.34
C THR A 217 7.28 16.46 -22.36
N PHE A 218 6.08 16.86 -21.93
CA PHE A 218 5.65 18.25 -21.92
C PHE A 218 6.33 19.06 -20.81
N ARG A 219 6.82 18.40 -19.75
CA ARG A 219 7.41 19.06 -18.59
C ARG A 219 8.87 18.63 -18.47
N ALA A 220 9.80 19.51 -18.81
CA ALA A 220 11.23 19.26 -18.58
C ALA A 220 11.53 18.78 -17.15
N GLY A 221 10.92 19.43 -16.14
CA GLY A 221 11.09 19.03 -14.74
C GLY A 221 10.52 17.64 -14.39
N ALA A 222 9.56 17.10 -15.16
CA ALA A 222 9.08 15.73 -14.95
C ALA A 222 10.08 14.70 -15.49
N ILE A 223 10.70 14.99 -16.64
CA ILE A 223 11.80 14.18 -17.20
C ILE A 223 12.97 14.13 -16.20
N GLU A 224 13.42 15.30 -15.73
CA GLU A 224 14.51 15.40 -14.74
C GLU A 224 14.16 14.69 -13.42
N GLN A 225 12.92 14.84 -12.94
CA GLN A 225 12.46 14.15 -11.73
C GLN A 225 12.52 12.63 -11.90
N LEU A 226 12.10 12.09 -13.05
CA LEU A 226 12.17 10.66 -13.30
C LEU A 226 13.62 10.16 -13.43
N GLU A 227 14.52 10.96 -14.02
CA GLU A 227 15.95 10.66 -14.05
C GLU A 227 16.56 10.58 -12.65
N VAL A 228 16.23 11.51 -11.76
CA VAL A 228 16.68 11.49 -10.36
C VAL A 228 16.17 10.22 -9.66
N TRP A 229 14.94 9.81 -9.91
CA TRP A 229 14.41 8.54 -9.40
C TRP A 229 15.15 7.33 -9.95
N GLY A 230 15.43 7.31 -11.26
CA GLY A 230 16.21 6.26 -11.89
C GLY A 230 17.61 6.14 -11.31
N GLN A 231 18.29 7.26 -11.08
CA GLN A 231 19.61 7.29 -10.42
C GLN A 231 19.54 6.81 -8.96
N ARG A 232 18.52 7.25 -8.21
CA ARG A 232 18.33 6.88 -6.80
C ARG A 232 18.13 5.39 -6.62
N VAL A 233 17.38 4.75 -7.52
CA VAL A 233 17.10 3.31 -7.48
C VAL A 233 18.19 2.52 -8.22
N GLY A 234 18.92 3.13 -9.15
CA GLY A 234 19.92 2.44 -9.96
C GLY A 234 19.33 1.71 -11.16
N VAL A 235 18.34 2.31 -11.82
CA VAL A 235 17.67 1.80 -13.03
C VAL A 235 17.84 2.75 -14.21
N ASP A 236 17.91 2.20 -15.42
CA ASP A 236 18.04 2.99 -16.65
C ASP A 236 16.75 3.77 -16.95
N VAL A 237 16.89 5.03 -17.38
CA VAL A 237 15.77 5.88 -17.82
C VAL A 237 15.92 6.23 -19.29
N ILE A 238 14.92 5.89 -20.09
CA ILE A 238 14.83 6.26 -21.49
C ILE A 238 14.04 7.54 -21.62
N ARG A 239 14.62 8.52 -22.32
CA ARG A 239 14.02 9.84 -22.52
C ARG A 239 14.40 10.44 -23.86
N GLN A 240 13.62 11.44 -24.26
CA GLN A 240 13.96 12.34 -25.35
C GLN A 240 13.98 13.80 -24.82
N GLY A 241 13.98 14.78 -25.71
CA GLY A 241 13.93 16.20 -25.33
C GLY A 241 12.54 16.62 -24.85
N GLU A 242 12.48 17.81 -24.24
CA GLU A 242 11.20 18.46 -23.93
C GLU A 242 10.39 18.69 -25.22
N GLY A 243 9.08 18.44 -25.16
CA GLY A 243 8.16 18.57 -26.27
C GLY A 243 8.25 17.43 -27.30
N SER A 244 9.07 16.40 -27.08
CA SER A 244 9.09 15.21 -27.91
C SER A 244 7.77 14.43 -27.86
N ASP A 245 7.50 13.61 -28.88
CA ASP A 245 6.30 12.76 -28.93
C ASP A 245 6.39 11.64 -27.87
N PRO A 246 5.49 11.58 -26.87
CA PRO A 246 5.52 10.53 -25.84
C PRO A 246 5.52 9.12 -26.43
N ALA A 247 4.78 8.91 -27.53
CA ALA A 247 4.72 7.61 -28.20
C ALA A 247 6.06 7.20 -28.82
N ALA A 248 6.89 8.16 -29.26
CA ALA A 248 8.24 7.90 -29.75
C ALA A 248 9.16 7.49 -28.59
N VAL A 249 9.04 8.14 -27.42
CA VAL A 249 9.79 7.74 -26.21
C VAL A 249 9.45 6.30 -25.82
N MET A 250 8.17 5.90 -25.85
CA MET A 250 7.76 4.53 -25.54
C MET A 250 8.32 3.51 -26.54
N TYR A 251 8.34 3.85 -27.83
CA TYR A 251 8.91 2.98 -28.85
C TYR A 251 10.40 2.73 -28.59
N ASP A 252 11.17 3.78 -28.33
CA ASP A 252 12.60 3.67 -28.02
C ASP A 252 12.84 2.87 -26.74
N ALA A 253 12.01 3.10 -25.71
CA ALA A 253 12.12 2.42 -24.44
C ALA A 253 11.85 0.92 -24.56
N ILE A 254 10.83 0.51 -25.33
CA ILE A 254 10.54 -0.89 -25.59
C ILE A 254 11.70 -1.57 -26.33
N ASN A 255 12.26 -0.91 -27.35
CA ASN A 255 13.39 -1.47 -28.09
C ASN A 255 14.63 -1.62 -27.20
N ALA A 256 14.93 -0.62 -26.37
CA ALA A 256 16.01 -0.69 -25.40
C ALA A 256 15.79 -1.80 -24.37
N ALA A 257 14.56 -1.93 -23.85
CA ALA A 257 14.18 -2.96 -22.89
C ALA A 257 14.36 -4.37 -23.46
N LYS A 258 13.89 -4.61 -24.69
CA LYS A 258 14.10 -5.89 -25.40
C LYS A 258 15.57 -6.22 -25.61
N ASN A 259 16.35 -5.26 -26.12
CA ASN A 259 17.77 -5.47 -26.40
C ASN A 259 18.59 -5.75 -25.13
N LYS A 260 18.18 -5.16 -24.00
CA LYS A 260 18.84 -5.35 -22.71
C LYS A 260 18.27 -6.53 -21.91
N GLY A 261 17.21 -7.21 -22.38
CA GLY A 261 16.55 -8.27 -21.62
C GLY A 261 15.99 -7.79 -20.28
N VAL A 262 15.28 -6.65 -20.29
CA VAL A 262 14.61 -6.08 -19.12
C VAL A 262 13.33 -6.88 -18.81
N ASP A 263 13.05 -7.11 -17.53
CA ASP A 263 11.85 -7.83 -17.08
C ASP A 263 10.63 -6.91 -16.97
N ILE A 264 10.84 -5.67 -16.51
CA ILE A 264 9.77 -4.69 -16.27
C ILE A 264 10.14 -3.31 -16.83
N LEU A 265 9.31 -2.81 -17.75
CA LEU A 265 9.34 -1.44 -18.24
C LEU A 265 8.20 -0.63 -17.62
N ILE A 266 8.52 0.44 -16.89
CA ILE A 266 7.53 1.34 -16.29
C ILE A 266 7.51 2.67 -17.04
N CYS A 267 6.36 3.03 -17.58
CA CYS A 267 6.17 4.17 -18.47
C CYS A 267 5.43 5.31 -17.75
N ASP A 268 6.06 6.48 -17.62
CA ASP A 268 5.40 7.71 -17.16
C ASP A 268 4.59 8.35 -18.29
N THR A 269 3.54 9.12 -17.96
CA THR A 269 2.76 9.86 -18.95
C THR A 269 2.41 11.27 -18.45
N ALA A 270 2.06 12.16 -19.38
CA ALA A 270 1.46 13.44 -19.03
C ALA A 270 0.15 13.26 -18.24
N GLY A 271 -0.22 14.28 -17.43
CA GLY A 271 -1.42 14.27 -16.57
C GLY A 271 -2.31 15.51 -16.66
N ARG A 272 -2.37 16.18 -17.81
CA ARG A 272 -3.11 17.45 -17.98
C ARG A 272 -4.60 17.23 -18.32
N LEU A 273 -5.44 16.97 -17.32
CA LEU A 273 -6.87 16.66 -17.52
C LEU A 273 -7.72 17.83 -18.02
N GLN A 274 -7.29 19.08 -17.84
CA GLN A 274 -8.02 20.28 -18.28
C GLN A 274 -8.28 20.31 -19.80
N ASN A 275 -7.48 19.57 -20.59
CA ASN A 275 -7.71 19.32 -22.01
C ASN A 275 -8.02 17.83 -22.22
N LYS A 276 -9.12 17.33 -21.62
CA LYS A 276 -9.51 15.91 -21.61
C LYS A 276 -9.29 15.24 -22.97
N GLN A 277 -9.84 15.80 -24.06
CA GLN A 277 -9.73 15.17 -25.38
C GLN A 277 -8.28 14.98 -25.86
N ASN A 278 -7.41 15.97 -25.67
CA ASN A 278 -6.02 15.89 -26.14
C ASN A 278 -5.21 14.88 -25.33
N LEU A 279 -5.35 14.91 -23.99
CA LEU A 279 -4.72 13.92 -23.12
C LEU A 279 -5.14 12.50 -23.50
N MET A 280 -6.43 12.32 -23.73
CA MET A 280 -7.00 11.02 -24.07
C MET A 280 -6.51 10.49 -25.43
N ASN A 281 -6.47 11.34 -26.45
CA ASN A 281 -5.92 10.98 -27.76
C ASN A 281 -4.42 10.61 -27.67
N GLU A 282 -3.66 11.30 -26.81
CA GLU A 282 -2.25 11.03 -26.57
C GLU A 282 -2.04 9.67 -25.88
N LEU A 283 -2.83 9.37 -24.84
CA LEU A 283 -2.79 8.09 -24.14
C LEU A 283 -3.18 6.91 -25.05
N GLU A 284 -4.20 7.08 -25.89
CA GLU A 284 -4.56 6.09 -26.91
C GLU A 284 -3.42 5.84 -27.91
N LYS A 285 -2.74 6.90 -28.34
CA LYS A 285 -1.60 6.81 -29.26
C LYS A 285 -0.44 6.06 -28.60
N VAL A 286 -0.11 6.40 -27.36
CA VAL A 286 0.91 5.72 -26.54
C VAL A 286 0.58 4.23 -26.42
N LYS A 287 -0.64 3.89 -25.99
CA LYS A 287 -1.10 2.50 -25.87
C LYS A 287 -0.95 1.75 -27.20
N ARG A 288 -1.40 2.33 -28.30
CA ARG A 288 -1.30 1.73 -29.64
C ARG A 288 0.14 1.42 -30.05
N VAL A 289 1.09 2.29 -29.73
CA VAL A 289 2.52 2.06 -30.02
C VAL A 289 3.09 0.95 -29.13
N ILE A 290 2.71 0.91 -27.85
CA ILE A 290 3.08 -0.15 -26.93
C ILE A 290 2.57 -1.51 -27.45
N SER A 291 1.26 -1.63 -27.73
CA SER A 291 0.64 -2.89 -28.18
C SER A 291 1.16 -3.39 -29.53
N ARG A 292 1.57 -2.49 -30.43
CA ARG A 292 2.21 -2.88 -31.71
C ARG A 292 3.61 -3.45 -31.50
N SER A 293 4.30 -3.00 -30.46
CA SER A 293 5.68 -3.36 -30.21
C SER A 293 5.77 -4.62 -29.34
N VAL A 294 4.87 -4.79 -28.38
CA VAL A 294 4.77 -5.97 -27.52
C VAL A 294 3.32 -6.45 -27.55
N PRO A 295 3.03 -7.66 -28.05
CA PRO A 295 1.69 -8.24 -28.00
C PRO A 295 1.14 -8.19 -26.56
N ASP A 296 -0.17 -7.94 -26.43
CA ASP A 296 -0.89 -7.87 -25.15
C ASP A 296 -0.44 -6.75 -24.18
N ALA A 297 0.53 -5.92 -24.55
CA ALA A 297 0.96 -4.77 -23.76
C ALA A 297 0.10 -3.51 -24.04
N PRO A 298 0.01 -2.54 -23.09
CA PRO A 298 0.53 -2.61 -21.74
C PRO A 298 -0.20 -3.69 -20.91
N HIS A 299 0.58 -4.45 -20.14
CA HIS A 299 0.06 -5.55 -19.31
C HIS A 299 -0.66 -5.01 -18.07
N GLU A 300 -0.24 -3.83 -17.61
CA GLU A 300 -0.88 -3.06 -16.56
C GLU A 300 -1.02 -1.60 -16.99
N VAL A 301 -2.20 -1.02 -16.82
CA VAL A 301 -2.48 0.41 -16.90
C VAL A 301 -2.93 0.86 -15.52
N LEU A 302 -2.00 1.48 -14.79
CA LEU A 302 -2.22 1.90 -13.41
C LEU A 302 -2.62 3.36 -13.35
N LEU A 303 -3.82 3.62 -12.83
CA LEU A 303 -4.32 4.96 -12.58
C LEU A 303 -3.91 5.42 -11.18
N ALA A 304 -3.03 6.41 -11.10
CA ALA A 304 -2.69 7.06 -9.84
C ALA A 304 -3.73 8.13 -9.47
N LEU A 305 -4.22 8.06 -8.23
CA LEU A 305 -5.19 9.00 -7.65
C LEU A 305 -4.69 9.51 -6.30
N ASP A 306 -5.01 10.76 -6.00
CA ASP A 306 -4.67 11.41 -4.74
C ASP A 306 -5.81 11.23 -3.73
N ALA A 307 -5.58 10.47 -2.67
CA ALA A 307 -6.59 10.17 -1.64
C ALA A 307 -7.03 11.42 -0.86
N THR A 308 -6.23 12.48 -0.84
CA THR A 308 -6.59 13.75 -0.18
C THR A 308 -7.74 14.48 -0.90
N THR A 309 -7.99 14.15 -2.16
CA THR A 309 -8.97 14.85 -3.01
C THR A 309 -10.41 14.33 -2.87
N GLY A 310 -10.63 13.26 -2.11
CA GLY A 310 -11.96 12.68 -1.84
C GLY A 310 -12.72 12.37 -3.12
N GLN A 311 -13.98 12.78 -3.21
CA GLN A 311 -14.86 12.53 -4.36
C GLN A 311 -14.32 13.02 -5.72
N ASN A 312 -13.36 13.97 -5.74
CA ASN A 312 -12.69 14.36 -6.98
C ASN A 312 -11.86 13.22 -7.57
N ALA A 313 -11.25 12.37 -6.74
CA ALA A 313 -10.53 11.18 -7.20
C ALA A 313 -11.48 10.21 -7.92
N LEU A 314 -12.68 9.99 -7.37
CA LEU A 314 -13.70 9.14 -7.96
C LEU A 314 -14.15 9.68 -9.34
N ALA A 315 -14.42 10.97 -9.44
CA ALA A 315 -14.80 11.61 -10.71
C ALA A 315 -13.68 11.51 -11.77
N GLN A 316 -12.41 11.68 -11.36
CA GLN A 316 -11.26 11.49 -12.24
C GLN A 316 -11.18 10.04 -12.72
N ALA A 317 -11.34 9.08 -11.83
CA ALA A 317 -11.26 7.67 -12.17
C ALA A 317 -12.35 7.23 -13.15
N LYS A 318 -13.59 7.72 -12.99
CA LYS A 318 -14.65 7.56 -14.02
C LYS A 318 -14.20 8.11 -15.38
N ALA A 319 -13.64 9.31 -15.41
CA ALA A 319 -13.20 9.95 -16.65
C ALA A 319 -12.04 9.22 -17.36
N PHE A 320 -11.15 8.56 -16.62
CA PHE A 320 -10.06 7.74 -17.19
C PHE A 320 -10.54 6.35 -17.61
N LYS A 321 -11.46 5.72 -16.86
CA LYS A 321 -12.06 4.42 -17.21
C LYS A 321 -12.79 4.45 -18.55
N GLU A 322 -13.41 5.58 -18.90
CA GLU A 322 -14.11 5.76 -20.18
C GLU A 322 -13.19 5.69 -21.42
N VAL A 323 -11.89 5.94 -21.26
CA VAL A 323 -11.00 6.21 -22.39
C VAL A 323 -9.78 5.29 -22.40
N THR A 324 -9.34 4.86 -21.24
CA THR A 324 -8.22 3.94 -21.10
C THR A 324 -8.73 2.69 -20.38
N ASP A 325 -8.34 1.51 -20.88
CA ASP A 325 -8.59 0.25 -20.18
C ASP A 325 -7.68 0.19 -18.93
N VAL A 326 -8.07 0.93 -17.89
CA VAL A 326 -7.39 0.93 -16.58
C VAL A 326 -7.55 -0.45 -15.97
N THR A 327 -6.43 -1.10 -15.67
CA THR A 327 -6.40 -2.44 -15.06
C THR A 327 -6.27 -2.40 -13.55
N GLY A 328 -5.80 -1.27 -13.00
CA GLY A 328 -5.61 -1.11 -11.56
C GLY A 328 -5.47 0.33 -11.11
N ILE A 329 -5.70 0.56 -9.82
CA ILE A 329 -5.59 1.87 -9.17
C ILE A 329 -4.42 1.88 -8.19
N VAL A 330 -3.72 3.02 -8.14
CA VAL A 330 -2.78 3.36 -7.09
C VAL A 330 -3.32 4.56 -6.33
N LEU A 331 -3.60 4.40 -5.04
CA LEU A 331 -4.02 5.52 -4.19
C LEU A 331 -2.84 6.07 -3.42
N THR A 332 -2.52 7.34 -3.59
CA THR A 332 -1.37 7.98 -2.94
C THR A 332 -1.82 8.91 -1.82
N LYS A 333 -0.87 9.27 -0.95
CA LYS A 333 -1.02 10.28 0.12
C LYS A 333 -2.10 9.94 1.16
N LEU A 334 -2.28 8.65 1.46
CA LEU A 334 -3.21 8.22 2.50
C LEU A 334 -2.78 8.68 3.90
N ASP A 335 -1.47 8.84 4.12
CA ASP A 335 -0.84 9.42 5.31
C ASP A 335 -1.15 10.93 5.50
N GLY A 336 -1.49 11.60 4.41
CA GLY A 336 -1.82 13.01 4.38
C GLY A 336 -3.23 13.34 4.81
N THR A 337 -4.13 12.35 4.95
CA THR A 337 -5.58 12.59 5.00
C THR A 337 -6.31 11.85 6.12
N ALA A 338 -7.40 12.45 6.58
CA ALA A 338 -8.41 11.81 7.43
C ALA A 338 -9.55 11.16 6.62
N LYS A 339 -9.46 11.20 5.28
CA LYS A 339 -10.50 10.79 4.32
C LYS A 339 -10.23 9.39 3.77
N GLY A 340 -10.07 8.41 4.65
CA GLY A 340 -9.85 7.00 4.27
C GLY A 340 -11.06 6.35 3.58
N GLY A 341 -12.25 6.94 3.64
CA GLY A 341 -13.45 6.35 3.03
C GLY A 341 -13.42 6.28 1.50
N ILE A 342 -12.61 7.12 0.83
CA ILE A 342 -12.62 7.21 -0.64
C ILE A 342 -12.24 5.90 -1.34
N VAL A 343 -11.43 5.06 -0.68
CA VAL A 343 -11.01 3.77 -1.20
C VAL A 343 -12.22 2.83 -1.36
N LEU A 344 -13.19 2.89 -0.43
CA LEU A 344 -14.46 2.14 -0.52
C LEU A 344 -15.28 2.59 -1.73
N ALA A 345 -15.42 3.91 -1.90
CA ALA A 345 -16.18 4.50 -2.99
C ALA A 345 -15.64 4.07 -4.36
N ILE A 346 -14.32 4.16 -4.52
CA ILE A 346 -13.62 3.85 -5.77
C ILE A 346 -13.80 2.38 -6.15
N ARG A 347 -13.64 1.45 -5.19
CA ARG A 347 -13.79 0.03 -5.46
C ARG A 347 -15.23 -0.31 -5.83
N ASN A 348 -16.19 0.09 -4.99
CA ASN A 348 -17.59 -0.25 -5.17
C ASN A 348 -18.17 0.31 -6.47
N GLU A 349 -17.87 1.58 -6.80
CA GLU A 349 -18.49 2.21 -7.98
C GLU A 349 -17.78 1.90 -9.31
N LEU A 350 -16.48 1.60 -9.27
CA LEU A 350 -15.69 1.43 -10.49
C LEU A 350 -15.39 -0.03 -10.81
N HIS A 351 -15.48 -0.96 -9.86
CA HIS A 351 -15.06 -2.34 -10.05
C HIS A 351 -13.64 -2.44 -10.69
N ILE A 352 -12.76 -1.50 -10.32
CA ILE A 352 -11.34 -1.53 -10.70
C ILE A 352 -10.56 -1.84 -9.42
N PRO A 353 -9.71 -2.86 -9.43
CA PRO A 353 -8.94 -3.24 -8.24
C PRO A 353 -7.95 -2.14 -7.85
N VAL A 354 -7.89 -1.83 -6.56
CA VAL A 354 -6.78 -1.06 -6.00
C VAL A 354 -5.61 -2.03 -5.86
N LYS A 355 -4.50 -1.75 -6.55
CA LYS A 355 -3.31 -2.62 -6.57
C LYS A 355 -2.30 -2.17 -5.51
N TYR A 356 -2.19 -0.86 -5.29
CA TYR A 356 -1.22 -0.27 -4.39
C TYR A 356 -1.77 0.94 -3.64
N VAL A 357 -1.23 1.16 -2.45
CA VAL A 357 -1.46 2.33 -1.60
C VAL A 357 -0.16 2.99 -1.19
N GLY A 358 -0.11 4.31 -1.27
CA GLY A 358 0.98 5.15 -0.80
C GLY A 358 0.67 5.67 0.60
N LEU A 359 1.48 5.22 1.56
CA LEU A 359 1.34 5.44 3.00
C LEU A 359 2.43 6.38 3.55
N GLY A 360 3.07 7.16 2.68
CA GLY A 360 4.17 8.06 3.06
C GLY A 360 5.10 8.39 1.89
N GLU A 361 6.23 9.03 2.19
CA GLU A 361 7.21 9.54 1.21
C GLU A 361 8.46 8.67 1.06
N LYS A 362 8.73 7.74 1.99
CA LYS A 362 9.89 6.84 1.92
C LYS A 362 9.71 5.84 0.77
N LEU A 363 10.83 5.24 0.34
CA LEU A 363 10.86 4.27 -0.76
C LEU A 363 9.90 3.10 -0.53
N ASP A 364 9.88 2.60 0.71
CA ASP A 364 9.09 1.44 1.12
C ASP A 364 7.65 1.79 1.56
N ASP A 365 7.23 3.04 1.40
CA ASP A 365 5.87 3.45 1.80
C ASP A 365 4.84 3.21 0.68
N LEU A 366 5.20 2.52 -0.41
CA LEU A 366 4.25 1.98 -1.38
C LEU A 366 3.99 0.51 -1.05
N GLN A 367 2.79 0.21 -0.57
CA GLN A 367 2.39 -1.13 -0.17
C GLN A 367 1.38 -1.71 -1.16
N PRO A 368 1.44 -3.01 -1.48
CA PRO A 368 0.34 -3.70 -2.14
C PRO A 368 -0.93 -3.48 -1.34
N PHE A 369 -2.04 -3.28 -2.04
CA PHE A 369 -3.31 -3.17 -1.37
C PHE A 369 -3.73 -4.55 -0.85
N ASN A 370 -4.24 -4.57 0.37
CA ASN A 370 -4.88 -5.73 0.96
C ASN A 370 -6.02 -5.23 1.83
N ALA A 371 -7.25 -5.71 1.55
CA ALA A 371 -8.44 -5.25 2.23
C ALA A 371 -8.36 -5.42 3.76
N GLU A 372 -7.85 -6.57 4.23
CA GLU A 372 -7.74 -6.85 5.66
C GLU A 372 -6.72 -5.96 6.35
N SER A 373 -5.55 -5.75 5.74
CA SER A 373 -4.49 -4.87 6.27
C SER A 373 -4.95 -3.41 6.30
N TYR A 374 -5.70 -2.99 5.28
CA TYR A 374 -6.28 -1.66 5.20
C TYR A 374 -7.32 -1.41 6.30
N VAL A 375 -8.26 -2.35 6.45
CA VAL A 375 -9.27 -2.30 7.50
C VAL A 375 -8.63 -2.35 8.87
N TYR A 376 -7.65 -3.24 9.08
CA TYR A 376 -6.88 -3.27 10.30
C TYR A 376 -6.24 -1.89 10.57
N GLY A 377 -5.58 -1.28 9.59
CA GLY A 377 -4.99 0.06 9.76
C GLY A 377 -6.02 1.16 10.13
N LEU A 378 -7.23 1.10 9.58
CA LEU A 378 -8.34 2.02 9.92
C LEU A 378 -8.99 1.75 11.28
N PHE A 379 -8.93 0.51 11.79
CA PHE A 379 -9.65 0.08 12.99
C PHE A 379 -8.74 -0.49 14.08
N ALA A 380 -7.41 -0.33 13.98
CA ALA A 380 -6.44 -1.03 14.81
C ALA A 380 -6.71 -0.89 16.32
N ASP A 381 -6.87 0.35 16.81
CA ASP A 381 -7.12 0.59 18.24
C ASP A 381 -8.43 -0.06 18.72
N MET A 382 -9.46 -0.08 17.86
CA MET A 382 -10.74 -0.70 18.15
C MET A 382 -10.63 -2.23 18.16
N ILE A 383 -9.89 -2.82 17.23
CA ILE A 383 -9.68 -4.26 17.13
C ILE A 383 -8.86 -4.74 18.34
N GLU A 384 -7.81 -4.00 18.71
CA GLU A 384 -6.91 -4.38 19.80
C GLU A 384 -7.58 -4.28 21.19
N GLN A 385 -8.41 -3.25 21.42
CA GLN A 385 -9.11 -3.02 22.70
C GLN A 385 -10.28 -3.99 22.96
N ASN A 386 -10.96 -4.45 21.90
CA ASN A 386 -12.16 -5.29 22.04
C ASN A 386 -11.87 -6.81 22.02
N VAL A 387 -10.61 -7.21 21.84
CA VAL A 387 -10.19 -8.61 21.96
C VAL A 387 -9.45 -8.77 23.30
N PRO A 388 -10.07 -9.38 24.32
CA PRO A 388 -9.41 -9.60 25.60
C PRO A 388 -8.13 -10.41 25.38
N GLU A 389 -7.04 -10.00 26.04
CA GLU A 389 -5.83 -10.80 26.14
C GLU A 389 -6.23 -12.18 26.68
N ALA A 390 -5.78 -13.25 26.00
CA ALA A 390 -5.98 -14.59 26.54
C ALA A 390 -5.34 -14.60 27.92
N GLU A 391 -6.10 -14.99 28.95
CA GLU A 391 -5.53 -15.27 30.28
C GLU A 391 -4.44 -16.33 30.09
N GLU A 392 -3.17 -15.92 30.05
CA GLU A 392 -2.03 -16.82 30.12
C GLU A 392 -2.12 -17.55 31.46
N ASN A 393 -2.43 -18.84 31.39
CA ASN A 393 -2.23 -19.87 32.40
C ASN A 393 -2.02 -19.36 33.83
N GLN A 394 -3.11 -19.30 34.61
CA GLN A 394 -2.97 -19.41 36.06
C GLN A 394 -2.19 -20.71 36.32
N PRO A 395 -1.06 -20.69 37.05
CA PRO A 395 -0.42 -21.93 37.45
C PRO A 395 -1.44 -22.70 38.29
N GLU A 396 -1.70 -23.95 37.90
CA GLU A 396 -2.47 -24.87 38.72
C GLU A 396 -1.88 -24.83 40.13
N ASN A 397 -2.68 -24.34 41.09
CA ASN A 397 -2.36 -24.49 42.49
C ASN A 397 -2.38 -26.00 42.77
N GLU A 398 -1.20 -26.62 42.75
CA GLU A 398 -0.97 -27.90 43.40
C GLU A 398 -1.19 -27.70 44.90
N GLY A 399 -2.32 -28.19 45.39
CA GLY A 399 -2.67 -28.29 46.81
C GLY A 399 -2.68 -29.74 47.28
#